data_AF-A0A1F6CN07-F1
#
_entry.id   AF-A0A1F6CN07-F1
#
_cell.length_a   1.000
_cell.length_b   1.000
_cell.length_c   1.000
_cell.angle_alpha   90.00
_cell.angle_beta   90.00
_cell.angle_gamma   90.00
#
_symmetry.space_group_name_H-M   'P 1'
#
loop_
_entity.id
_entity.type
_entity.pdbx_description
1 polymer ?
#
loop_
_entity_poly.entity_id
_entity_poly.type
_entity_poly.pdbx_seq_one_letter_code
_entity_poly.pdbx_strand_id
1 'polypeptide(L)'
;MKTPRRVPVFLFMIVATVLLIGARRFQKDYIERDYPLTVYADCDQEKHNCFIADEESADSDFQQEPYMKILISAADAPLCLEEHVCQNFECPPDADLCEITYCSTESLEEGEGCTGDVEASSTRNG
;
A
#
# COMPACT_ATOMS: atom_id res chain seq x y z
N MET A 1 58.41 -8.11 -11.85
CA MET A 1 57.55 -8.38 -10.66
C MET A 1 56.54 -9.46 -11.03
N LYS A 2 56.63 -10.64 -10.42
CA LYS A 2 55.71 -11.77 -10.65
C LYS A 2 54.57 -11.62 -9.65
N THR A 3 53.40 -11.15 -10.07
CA THR A 3 52.23 -11.14 -9.19
C THR A 3 51.92 -12.58 -8.78
N PRO A 4 51.76 -12.86 -7.48
CA PRO A 4 51.48 -14.21 -7.03
C PRO A 4 50.15 -14.65 -7.65
N ARG A 5 50.17 -15.75 -8.40
CA ARG A 5 49.02 -16.34 -9.12
C ARG A 5 47.74 -16.52 -8.29
N ARG A 6 47.85 -16.43 -6.96
CA ARG A 6 46.75 -16.56 -5.99
C ARG A 6 45.96 -15.27 -5.77
N VAL A 7 46.57 -14.10 -5.96
CA VAL A 7 45.91 -12.79 -5.76
C VAL A 7 44.70 -12.58 -6.66
N PRO A 8 44.72 -12.89 -7.98
CA PRO A 8 43.53 -12.73 -8.82
C PRO A 8 42.39 -13.69 -8.42
N VAL A 9 42.71 -14.86 -7.89
CA VAL A 9 41.71 -15.85 -7.42
C VAL A 9 40.98 -15.35 -6.17
N PHE A 10 41.73 -14.80 -5.21
CA PHE A 10 41.13 -14.22 -4.00
C PHE A 10 40.25 -13.01 -4.33
N LEU A 11 40.70 -12.14 -5.25
CA LEU A 11 39.91 -10.97 -5.66
C LEU A 11 38.62 -11.38 -6.38
N PHE A 12 38.68 -12.40 -7.24
CA PHE A 12 37.50 -12.95 -7.89
C PHE A 12 36.49 -13.54 -6.88
N MET A 13 36.97 -14.27 -5.86
CA MET A 13 36.12 -14.83 -4.80
C MET A 13 35.41 -13.74 -3.98
N ILE A 14 36.10 -12.63 -3.69
CA ILE A 14 35.50 -11.49 -2.99
C ILE A 14 34.39 -10.86 -3.85
N VAL A 15 34.67 -10.58 -5.12
CA VAL A 15 33.68 -10.00 -6.04
C VAL A 15 32.47 -10.93 -6.19
N ALA A 16 32.69 -12.24 -6.39
CA ALA A 16 31.62 -13.22 -6.50
C ALA A 16 30.75 -13.27 -5.23
N THR A 17 31.36 -13.15 -4.05
CA THR A 17 30.64 -13.14 -2.77
C THR A 17 29.78 -11.89 -2.61
N VAL A 18 30.32 -10.72 -2.96
CA VAL A 18 29.57 -9.45 -2.93
C VAL A 18 28.38 -9.49 -3.89
N LEU A 19 28.59 -10.02 -5.11
CA LEU A 19 27.50 -10.19 -6.09
C LEU A 19 26.43 -11.15 -5.59
N LEU A 20 26.81 -12.27 -4.96
CA LEU A 20 25.86 -13.23 -4.36
C LEU A 20 25.01 -12.61 -3.24
N ILE A 21 25.63 -11.81 -2.37
CA ILE A 21 24.92 -11.10 -1.29
C ILE A 21 23.96 -10.07 -1.89
N GLY A 22 24.42 -9.29 -2.87
CA GLY A 22 23.61 -8.30 -3.57
C GLY A 22 22.41 -8.94 -4.29
N ALA A 23 22.63 -10.04 -5.00
CA ALA A 23 21.57 -10.77 -5.68
C ALA A 23 20.50 -11.30 -4.72
N ARG A 24 20.89 -11.81 -3.55
CA ARG A 24 19.93 -12.29 -2.55
C ARG A 24 19.08 -11.19 -1.93
N ARG A 25 19.69 -10.03 -1.65
CA ARG A 25 18.97 -8.83 -1.19
C ARG A 25 17.98 -8.37 -2.26
N PHE A 26 18.45 -8.24 -3.49
CA PHE A 26 17.62 -7.83 -4.62
C PHE A 26 16.43 -8.77 -4.86
N GLN A 27 16.64 -10.10 -4.82
CA GLN A 27 15.53 -11.04 -4.98
C GLN A 27 14.49 -10.91 -3.87
N LYS A 28 14.92 -10.76 -2.62
CA LYS A 28 13.99 -10.64 -1.50
C LYS A 28 13.20 -9.33 -1.53
N ASP A 29 13.87 -8.23 -1.83
CA ASP A 29 13.23 -6.92 -1.77
C ASP A 29 12.38 -6.63 -3.01
N TYR A 30 12.77 -7.14 -4.19
CA TYR A 30 12.10 -6.82 -5.46
C TYR A 30 11.13 -7.91 -5.92
N ILE A 31 11.51 -9.20 -5.86
CA ILE A 31 10.67 -10.28 -6.42
C ILE A 31 9.55 -10.66 -5.48
N GLU A 32 9.78 -10.65 -4.16
CA GLU A 32 8.74 -11.01 -3.21
C GLU A 32 7.69 -9.92 -3.05
N ARG A 33 7.95 -8.66 -3.47
CA ARG A 33 7.06 -7.51 -3.31
C ARG A 33 6.52 -6.92 -4.62
N ASP A 34 6.69 -7.61 -5.74
CA ASP A 34 6.13 -7.22 -7.04
C ASP A 34 4.66 -7.68 -7.16
N TYR A 35 3.82 -7.23 -6.23
CA TYR A 35 2.38 -7.48 -6.27
C TYR A 35 1.60 -6.22 -5.84
N PRO A 36 0.43 -5.97 -6.44
CA PRO A 36 -0.44 -4.89 -6.00
C PRO A 36 -1.05 -5.24 -4.64
N LEU A 37 -1.05 -4.27 -3.74
CA LEU A 37 -1.66 -4.34 -2.42
C LEU A 37 -2.79 -3.31 -2.36
N THR A 38 -3.99 -3.78 -2.00
CA THR A 38 -5.09 -2.89 -1.64
C THR A 38 -5.08 -2.71 -0.13
N VAL A 39 -4.92 -1.48 0.32
CA VAL A 39 -4.94 -1.09 1.74
C VAL A 39 -5.95 0.02 1.98
N TYR A 40 -6.29 0.21 3.24
CA TYR A 40 -7.21 1.23 3.71
C TYR A 40 -6.48 2.23 4.60
N ALA A 41 -6.79 3.51 4.43
CA ALA A 41 -6.23 4.60 5.20
C ALA A 41 -7.30 5.65 5.53
N ASP A 42 -7.02 6.50 6.51
CA ASP A 42 -7.91 7.57 6.95
C ASP A 42 -8.22 8.54 5.79
N CYS A 43 -9.48 8.94 5.69
CA CYS A 43 -9.94 9.85 4.65
C CYS A 43 -10.47 11.16 5.21
N ASP A 44 -10.00 12.27 4.64
CA ASP A 44 -10.42 13.63 4.99
C ASP A 44 -11.79 13.95 4.35
N GLN A 45 -12.83 13.85 5.18
CA GLN A 45 -14.22 14.09 4.79
C GLN A 45 -14.53 15.54 4.40
N GLU A 46 -13.69 16.51 4.78
CA GLU A 46 -13.89 17.90 4.38
C GLU A 46 -13.50 18.12 2.91
N LYS A 47 -12.67 17.24 2.35
CA LYS A 47 -12.14 17.35 0.99
C LYS A 47 -12.71 16.31 0.04
N HIS A 48 -13.04 15.11 0.54
CA HIS A 48 -13.40 13.96 -0.29
C HIS A 48 -14.59 13.18 0.29
N ASN A 49 -15.30 12.46 -0.58
CA ASN A 49 -16.27 11.45 -0.17
C ASN A 49 -15.51 10.18 0.25
N CYS A 50 -15.70 9.73 1.48
CA CYS A 50 -14.97 8.62 2.06
C CYS A 50 -15.87 7.38 2.18
N PHE A 51 -15.28 6.20 2.12
CA PHE A 51 -15.98 4.94 2.34
C PHE A 51 -16.31 4.77 3.83
N ILE A 52 -17.45 4.15 4.10
CA ILE A 52 -17.88 3.69 5.42
C ILE A 52 -18.32 2.23 5.24
N ALA A 53 -17.85 1.34 6.12
CA ALA A 53 -18.32 -0.03 6.15
C ALA A 53 -19.63 -0.14 6.95
N ASP A 54 -20.57 -0.94 6.47
CA ASP A 54 -21.80 -1.26 7.20
C ASP A 54 -21.48 -2.01 8.51
N GLU A 55 -22.19 -1.71 9.60
CA GLU A 55 -21.95 -2.31 10.93
C GLU A 55 -22.03 -3.84 10.96
N GLU A 56 -22.69 -4.46 9.97
CA GLU A 56 -22.82 -5.91 9.83
C GLU A 56 -21.62 -6.59 9.16
N SER A 57 -20.82 -5.85 8.38
CA SER A 57 -19.66 -6.38 7.63
C SER A 57 -18.31 -6.01 8.27
N ALA A 58 -18.30 -5.08 9.23
CA ALA A 58 -17.09 -4.72 9.95
C ALA A 58 -16.67 -5.87 10.89
N ASP A 59 -15.63 -6.62 10.49
CA ASP A 59 -14.87 -7.44 11.43
C ASP A 59 -14.51 -6.57 12.64
N SER A 60 -14.82 -7.04 13.84
CA SER A 60 -14.99 -6.28 15.09
C SER A 60 -13.80 -5.43 15.57
N ASP A 61 -12.70 -5.37 14.82
CA ASP A 61 -11.52 -4.52 15.06
C ASP A 61 -11.45 -3.29 14.10
N PHE A 62 -12.25 -3.24 13.02
CA PHE A 62 -12.40 -2.04 12.19
C PHE A 62 -13.47 -1.13 12.82
N GLN A 63 -13.01 -0.16 13.60
CA GLN A 63 -13.86 0.96 14.01
C GLN A 63 -14.28 1.75 12.76
N GLN A 64 -15.54 2.19 12.76
CA GLN A 64 -16.31 2.82 11.67
C GLN A 64 -15.76 4.20 11.22
N GLU A 65 -14.45 4.38 11.19
CA GLU A 65 -13.84 5.61 10.72
C GLU A 65 -13.86 5.64 9.18
N PRO A 66 -14.22 6.79 8.57
CA PRO A 66 -14.28 6.86 7.13
C PRO A 66 -12.90 6.73 6.49
N TYR A 67 -12.80 5.87 5.48
CA TYR A 67 -11.55 5.47 4.86
C TYR A 67 -11.52 5.74 3.36
N MET A 68 -10.32 5.69 2.80
CA MET A 68 -10.07 5.63 1.35
C MET A 68 -9.37 4.32 1.01
N LYS A 69 -9.59 3.83 -0.21
CA LYS A 69 -8.90 2.63 -0.71
C LYS A 69 -7.66 3.07 -1.47
N ILE A 70 -6.54 2.40 -1.23
CA ILE A 70 -5.28 2.67 -1.91
C ILE A 70 -4.80 1.38 -2.55
N LEU A 71 -4.58 1.42 -3.86
CA LEU A 71 -3.92 0.38 -4.62
C LEU A 71 -2.47 0.80 -4.82
N ILE A 72 -1.51 0.11 -4.19
CA ILE A 72 -0.08 0.44 -4.27
C ILE A 72 0.75 -0.82 -4.51
N SER A 73 1.90 -0.70 -5.16
CA SER A 73 2.89 -1.79 -5.19
C SER A 73 3.38 -2.10 -3.77
N ALA A 74 3.41 -3.37 -3.37
CA ALA A 74 3.93 -3.76 -2.06
C ALA A 74 5.41 -3.39 -1.85
N ALA A 75 6.17 -3.18 -2.94
CA ALA A 75 7.53 -2.67 -2.89
C ALA A 75 7.60 -1.20 -2.47
N ASP A 76 6.59 -0.41 -2.85
CA ASP A 76 6.50 1.04 -2.62
C ASP A 76 5.63 1.40 -1.40
N ALA A 77 4.91 0.43 -0.84
CA ALA A 77 4.07 0.62 0.33
C ALA A 77 4.91 0.98 1.58
N PRO A 78 4.74 2.17 2.19
CA PRO A 78 5.34 2.48 3.48
C PRO A 78 4.81 1.54 4.57
N LEU A 79 5.65 1.31 5.59
CA LEU A 79 5.29 0.46 6.73
C LEU A 79 4.00 0.91 7.45
N CYS A 80 3.69 2.21 7.48
CA CYS A 80 2.45 2.68 8.10
C CYS A 80 1.18 2.18 7.37
N LEU A 81 1.27 1.83 6.08
CA LEU A 81 0.14 1.30 5.31
C LEU A 81 -0.11 -0.17 5.67
N GLU A 82 0.96 -0.93 5.94
CA GLU A 82 0.86 -2.31 6.45
C GLU A 82 0.21 -2.35 7.84
N GLU A 83 0.40 -1.30 8.64
CA GLU A 83 -0.17 -1.17 9.99
C GLU A 83 -1.54 -0.48 10.01
N HIS A 84 -2.07 -0.04 8.87
CA HIS A 84 -3.33 0.72 8.75
C HIS A 84 -3.37 2.01 9.59
N VAL A 85 -2.24 2.69 9.77
CA VAL A 85 -2.12 3.91 10.60
C VAL A 85 -1.64 5.14 9.83
N CYS A 86 -1.53 5.08 8.49
CA CYS A 86 -1.13 6.25 7.73
C CYS A 86 -2.28 7.28 7.68
N GLN A 87 -2.12 8.39 8.41
CA GLN A 87 -2.92 9.58 8.22
C GLN A 87 -2.46 10.36 6.98
N ASN A 88 -3.42 10.77 6.14
CA ASN A 88 -3.16 11.61 4.96
C ASN A 88 -2.11 11.01 4.01
N PHE A 89 -2.26 9.72 3.70
CA PHE A 89 -1.38 9.08 2.74
C PHE A 89 -1.50 9.74 1.36
N GLU A 90 -0.35 10.03 0.75
CA GLU A 90 -0.23 10.50 -0.62
C GLU A 90 0.66 9.54 -1.40
N CYS A 91 0.32 9.30 -2.66
CA CYS A 91 1.13 8.46 -3.53
C CYS A 91 2.54 9.04 -3.71
N PRO A 92 3.60 8.23 -3.49
CA PRO A 92 4.96 8.66 -3.79
C PRO A 92 5.07 9.06 -5.27
N PRO A 93 5.79 10.15 -5.60
CA PRO A 93 5.89 10.64 -6.99
C PRO A 93 6.60 9.65 -7.92
N ASP A 94 7.42 8.76 -7.37
CA ASP A 94 8.21 7.75 -8.09
C ASP A 94 7.60 6.34 -7.99
N ALA A 95 6.39 6.18 -7.45
CA ALA A 95 5.75 4.86 -7.35
C ALA A 95 5.28 4.38 -8.73
N ASP A 96 5.63 3.14 -9.09
CA ASP A 96 5.24 2.54 -10.37
C ASP A 96 3.73 2.27 -10.42
N LEU A 97 3.14 1.94 -9.27
CA LEU A 97 1.71 1.72 -9.07
C LEU A 97 1.29 2.36 -7.75
N CYS A 98 0.51 3.43 -7.84
CA CYS A 98 -0.20 4.01 -6.70
C CYS A 98 -1.47 4.73 -7.17
N GLU A 99 -2.63 4.24 -6.74
CA GLU A 99 -3.94 4.80 -7.06
C GLU A 99 -4.75 4.95 -5.77
N ILE A 100 -5.29 6.15 -5.55
CA ILE A 100 -6.17 6.45 -4.43
C ILE A 100 -7.59 6.51 -4.97
N THR A 101 -8.45 5.64 -4.44
CA THR A 101 -9.86 5.59 -4.76
C THR A 101 -10.64 6.19 -3.61
N TYR A 102 -11.40 7.23 -3.91
CA TYR A 102 -12.39 7.85 -3.02
C TYR A 102 -13.78 7.29 -3.32
N CYS A 103 -14.69 7.42 -2.37
CA CYS A 103 -16.02 6.83 -2.46
C CYS A 103 -16.86 7.49 -3.56
N SER A 104 -17.44 6.65 -4.40
CA SER A 104 -18.34 7.03 -5.49
C SER A 104 -19.27 5.86 -5.81
N THR A 105 -20.41 6.13 -6.45
CA THR A 105 -21.38 5.09 -6.82
C THR A 105 -20.81 3.97 -7.70
N GLU A 106 -19.71 4.23 -8.41
CA GLU A 106 -19.04 3.26 -9.28
C GLU A 106 -17.96 2.44 -8.55
N SER A 107 -17.52 2.89 -7.37
CA SER A 107 -16.45 2.27 -6.57
C SER A 107 -16.95 1.56 -5.31
N LEU A 108 -18.25 1.64 -5.03
CA LEU A 108 -18.90 0.95 -3.92
C LEU A 108 -18.91 -0.57 -4.12
N GLU A 109 -18.55 -1.29 -3.05
CA GLU A 109 -18.71 -2.73 -2.95
C GLU A 109 -19.89 -3.09 -2.02
N GLU A 110 -20.28 -4.37 -1.98
CA GLU A 110 -21.37 -4.81 -1.09
C GLU A 110 -21.00 -4.56 0.38
N GLY A 111 -21.87 -3.85 1.10
CA GLY A 111 -21.64 -3.51 2.51
C GLY A 111 -20.82 -2.24 2.74
N GLU A 112 -20.68 -1.39 1.73
CA GLU A 112 -20.05 -0.07 1.84
C GLU A 112 -21.03 1.06 1.50
N GLY A 113 -20.81 2.23 2.10
CA GLY A 113 -21.49 3.49 1.79
C GLY A 113 -20.52 4.66 1.72
N CYS A 114 -20.98 5.82 1.25
CA CYS A 114 -20.20 7.06 1.23
C CYS A 114 -20.65 8.03 2.32
N THR A 115 -19.71 8.74 2.95
CA THR A 115 -19.98 9.78 3.97
C THR A 115 -20.96 10.86 3.51
N GLY A 116 -20.95 11.22 2.22
CA GLY A 116 -21.83 12.24 1.63
C GLY A 116 -23.25 11.78 1.27
N ASP A 117 -23.52 10.47 1.24
CA ASP A 117 -24.84 9.93 0.84
C ASP A 117 -25.80 9.77 2.04
N VAL A 118 -25.29 9.98 3.26
CA VAL A 118 -26.07 9.86 4.51
C VAL A 118 -27.12 10.97 4.65
N GLU A 119 -26.95 12.12 4.01
CA GLU A 119 -27.92 13.23 4.06
C GLU A 119 -29.10 13.09 3.08
N ALA A 120 -29.02 12.23 2.06
CA ALA A 120 -30.08 12.14 1.03
C ALA A 120 -31.24 11.18 1.39
N SER A 121 -31.07 10.28 2.36
CA SER A 121 -32.07 9.25 2.70
C SER A 121 -32.97 9.60 3.90
N SER A 122 -32.71 10.66 4.65
CA SER A 122 -33.55 11.04 5.82
C SER A 122 -34.75 11.95 5.50
N THR A 123 -34.80 12.58 4.33
CA THR A 123 -35.86 13.56 3.98
C THR A 123 -37.07 12.97 3.25
N ARG A 124 -37.34 11.67 3.38
CA ARG A 124 -38.53 11.02 2.79
C ARG A 124 -39.37 10.29 3.84
N ASN A 125 -39.69 10.96 4.95
CA ASN A 125 -40.87 10.68 5.76
C ASN A 125 -41.29 11.95 6.50
N GLY A 126 -42.21 12.69 5.87
CA GLY A 126 -42.94 13.84 6.42
C GLY A 126 -44.14 14.14 5.54
#